data_AF-A0A522A0U7-F1
#
_entry.id   AF-A0A522A0U7-F1
#
_cell.length_a   1.000
_cell.length_b   1.000
_cell.length_c   1.000
_cell.angle_alpha   90.00
_cell.angle_beta   90.00
_cell.angle_gamma   90.00
#
_symmetry.space_group_name_H-M   'P 1'
#
loop_
_entity.id
_entity.type
_entity.pdbx_description
1 polymer ?
#
loop_
_entity_poly.entity_id
_entity_poly.type
_entity_poly.pdbx_seq_one_letter_code
_entity_poly.pdbx_strand_id
1 'polypeptide(L)' 'VKVELDGKPFDTGLRKFGALIGDGAEVGCNAVLNPGSIIGRGAVIYPGVNWRGILPANMIAKNKAQIEVVARR' A
#
# COMPACT_ATOMS: atom_id res chain seq x y z
N VAL A 1 6.97 2.88 -14.62
CA VAL A 1 6.70 2.89 -13.14
C VAL A 1 7.55 1.80 -12.52
N LYS A 2 8.19 2.02 -11.37
CA LYS A 2 9.05 0.99 -10.75
C LYS A 2 8.28 0.22 -9.68
N VAL A 3 8.43 -1.10 -9.67
CA VAL A 3 7.96 -2.01 -8.62
C VAL A 3 9.15 -2.72 -8.01
N GLU A 4 9.00 -3.26 -6.80
CA GLU A 4 10.02 -4.14 -6.23
C GLU A 4 9.80 -5.57 -6.71
N LEU A 5 10.84 -6.26 -7.13
CA LEU A 5 10.85 -7.68 -7.49
C LEU A 5 12.14 -8.27 -6.91
N ASP A 6 12.03 -9.29 -6.06
CA ASP A 6 13.15 -9.94 -5.38
C ASP A 6 14.12 -8.96 -4.68
N GLY A 7 13.56 -7.94 -4.01
CA GLY A 7 14.32 -6.90 -3.32
C GLY A 7 15.03 -5.90 -4.25
N LYS A 8 14.76 -5.94 -5.55
CA LYS A 8 15.35 -5.04 -6.55
C LYS A 8 14.26 -4.21 -7.24
N PRO A 9 14.54 -2.94 -7.56
CA PRO A 9 13.63 -2.14 -8.36
C PRO A 9 13.59 -2.66 -9.80
N PHE A 10 12.39 -2.96 -10.30
CA PHE A 10 12.10 -3.39 -11.66
C PHE A 10 11.26 -2.33 -12.37
N ASP A 11 11.67 -1.92 -13.56
CA ASP A 11 10.87 -1.02 -14.38
C ASP A 11 9.80 -1.80 -15.15
N THR A 12 8.55 -1.43 -14.94
CA THR A 12 7.41 -2.01 -15.66
C THR A 12 7.36 -1.64 -17.13
N GLY A 13 8.10 -0.62 -17.58
CA GLY A 13 8.01 -0.07 -18.95
C GLY A 13 6.72 0.71 -19.22
N LEU A 14 5.81 0.78 -18.24
CA LEU A 14 4.51 1.43 -18.37
C LEU A 14 4.58 2.88 -17.88
N ARG A 15 3.97 3.79 -18.67
CA ARG A 15 3.73 5.18 -18.26
C ARG A 15 2.76 5.28 -17.09
N LYS A 16 1.73 4.42 -17.08
CA LYS A 16 0.71 4.32 -16.02
C LYS A 16 0.63 2.88 -15.54
N PHE A 17 0.86 2.68 -14.25
CA PHE A 17 0.71 1.39 -13.59
C PHE A 17 0.16 1.68 -12.19
N GLY A 18 -1.07 1.22 -11.94
CA GLY A 18 -1.81 1.49 -10.71
C GLY A 18 -1.34 0.57 -9.59
N ALA A 19 -2.23 -0.31 -9.14
CA ALA A 19 -1.95 -1.30 -8.13
C ALA A 19 -2.43 -2.69 -8.56
N LEU A 20 -1.78 -3.73 -8.05
CA LEU A 20 -2.23 -5.12 -8.15
C LEU A 20 -2.82 -5.53 -6.80
N ILE A 21 -4.02 -6.11 -6.79
CA ILE A 21 -4.74 -6.51 -5.59
C ILE A 21 -5.06 -7.99 -5.69
N GLY A 22 -4.50 -8.78 -4.79
CA GLY A 22 -4.69 -10.22 -4.73
C GLY A 22 -6.06 -10.61 -4.18
N ASP A 23 -6.44 -11.87 -4.44
CA ASP A 23 -7.74 -12.41 -4.03
C ASP A 23 -7.96 -12.29 -2.52
N GLY A 24 -9.15 -11.83 -2.13
CA GLY A 24 -9.53 -11.65 -0.73
C GLY A 24 -8.73 -10.58 0.01
N ALA A 25 -7.96 -9.73 -0.68
CA ALA A 25 -7.32 -8.59 -0.05
C ALA A 25 -8.35 -7.50 0.29
N GLU A 26 -8.17 -6.86 1.45
CA GLU A 26 -9.05 -5.80 1.94
C GLU A 26 -8.30 -4.47 1.95
N VAL A 27 -8.90 -3.43 1.36
CA VAL A 27 -8.35 -2.07 1.34
C VAL A 27 -9.29 -1.14 2.09
N GLY A 28 -8.84 -0.66 3.24
CA GLY A 28 -9.59 0.24 4.09
C GLY A 28 -9.92 1.58 3.43
N CYS A 29 -10.98 2.23 3.90
CA CYS A 29 -11.41 3.51 3.35
C CYS A 29 -10.30 4.57 3.43
N ASN A 30 -10.25 5.42 2.41
CA ASN A 30 -9.27 6.51 2.32
C ASN A 30 -7.79 6.06 2.35
N ALA A 31 -7.51 4.76 2.12
CA ALA A 31 -6.16 4.29 1.87
C ALA A 31 -5.69 4.75 0.48
N VAL A 32 -4.40 5.09 0.38
CA VAL A 32 -3.76 5.52 -0.85
C VAL A 32 -2.81 4.44 -1.33
N LEU A 33 -3.10 3.87 -2.50
CA LEU A 33 -2.20 2.94 -3.19
C LEU A 33 -1.38 3.73 -4.22
N ASN A 34 -0.09 3.90 -3.97
CA ASN A 34 0.81 4.56 -4.91
C ASN A 34 0.98 3.71 -6.18
N PRO A 35 1.31 4.32 -7.34
CA PRO A 35 1.70 3.59 -8.55
C PRO A 35 2.77 2.55 -8.24
N GLY A 36 2.52 1.30 -8.63
CA GLY A 36 3.43 0.19 -8.34
C GLY A 36 3.10 -0.59 -7.05
N SER A 37 2.01 -0.27 -6.36
CA SER A 37 1.61 -1.03 -5.15
C SER A 37 1.13 -2.42 -5.50
N ILE A 38 1.57 -3.43 -4.75
CA ILE A 38 1.15 -4.83 -4.92
C ILE A 38 0.67 -5.32 -3.57
N ILE A 39 -0.59 -5.77 -3.50
CA ILE A 39 -1.23 -6.27 -2.30
C ILE A 39 -1.45 -7.77 -2.47
N GLY A 40 -0.80 -8.58 -1.64
CA GLY A 40 -0.91 -10.02 -1.68
C GLY A 40 -2.31 -10.53 -1.32
N ARG A 41 -2.59 -11.77 -1.72
CA ARG A 41 -3.81 -12.51 -1.35
C ARG A 41 -4.07 -12.43 0.16
N GLY A 42 -5.32 -12.14 0.55
CA GLY A 42 -5.74 -12.08 1.95
C GLY A 42 -5.06 -11.00 2.79
N ALA A 43 -4.32 -10.08 2.17
CA ALA A 43 -3.65 -9.00 2.88
C ALA A 43 -4.62 -7.84 3.18
N VAL A 44 -4.38 -7.13 4.27
CA VAL A 44 -5.28 -6.05 4.74
C VAL A 44 -4.51 -4.75 4.87
N ILE A 45 -4.98 -3.71 4.18
CA ILE A 45 -4.51 -2.33 4.33
C ILE A 45 -5.54 -1.60 5.21
N TYR A 46 -5.12 -1.07 6.35
CA TYR A 46 -6.02 -0.31 7.23
C TYR A 46 -6.43 1.03 6.60
N PRO A 47 -7.57 1.62 7.05
CA PRO A 47 -8.00 2.94 6.61
C PRO A 47 -6.91 4.02 6.76
N GLY A 48 -6.86 4.94 5.80
CA GLY A 48 -5.94 6.09 5.83
C GLY A 48 -4.45 5.75 5.67
N VAL A 49 -4.09 4.51 5.35
CA VAL A 49 -2.70 4.11 5.08
C VAL A 49 -2.25 4.62 3.70
N ASN A 50 -1.09 5.26 3.64
CA ASN A 50 -0.40 5.56 2.38
C ASN A 50 0.62 4.45 2.09
N TRP A 51 0.41 3.67 1.04
CA TRP A 51 1.17 2.45 0.75
C TRP A 51 1.95 2.53 -0.57
N ARG A 52 3.19 2.02 -0.57
CA ARG A 52 4.01 1.75 -1.75
C ARG A 52 4.84 0.49 -1.52
N GLY A 53 4.97 -0.33 -2.55
CA GLY A 53 5.73 -1.58 -2.49
C GLY A 53 4.82 -2.81 -2.44
N ILE A 54 5.39 -3.94 -2.00
CA ILE A 54 4.69 -5.22 -1.93
C ILE A 54 4.25 -5.50 -0.48
N LEU A 55 2.95 -5.65 -0.25
CA LEU A 55 2.40 -6.23 0.97
C LEU A 55 2.26 -7.75 0.75
N PRO A 56 3.01 -8.62 1.47
CA PRO A 56 2.91 -10.06 1.26
C PRO A 56 1.52 -10.62 1.59
N ALA A 57 1.25 -11.84 1.11
CA ALA A 57 -0.01 -12.51 1.38
C ALA A 57 -0.27 -12.67 2.90
N ASN A 58 -1.53 -12.54 3.30
CA ASN A 58 -2.00 -12.68 4.68
C ASN A 58 -1.29 -11.76 5.70
N MET A 59 -0.83 -10.58 5.26
CA MET A 59 -0.19 -9.57 6.12
C MET A 59 -1.09 -8.35 6.31
N ILE A 60 -0.86 -7.61 7.39
CA ILE A 60 -1.61 -6.38 7.72
C ILE A 60 -0.66 -5.18 7.65
N ALA A 61 -1.02 -4.18 6.84
CA ALA A 61 -0.41 -2.86 6.83
C ALA A 61 -1.29 -1.88 7.59
N LYS A 62 -0.76 -1.29 8.67
CA LYS A 62 -1.47 -0.31 9.51
C LYS A 62 -0.61 0.90 9.82
N ASN A 63 -1.24 2.07 9.87
CA ASN A 63 -0.58 3.30 10.29
C ASN A 63 -0.45 3.33 11.82
N LYS A 64 0.73 3.68 12.34
CA LYS A 64 1.01 3.84 13.78
C LYS A 64 1.34 5.31 14.13
N ALA A 65 0.84 6.26 13.36
CA ALA A 65 1.02 7.69 13.62
C ALA A 65 0.54 8.05 15.04
N GLN A 66 1.32 8.88 15.72
CA GLN A 66 0.90 9.45 17.01
C GLN A 66 -0.17 10.52 16.79
N ILE A 67 -1.13 10.58 17.71
CA ILE A 67 -2.15 11.61 17.72
C ILE A 67 -1.62 12.74 18.61
N GLU A 68 -1.35 13.90 18.02
CA GLU A 68 -0.99 15.11 18.75
C GLU A 68 -2.24 15.96 18.97
N VAL A 69 -2.50 16.32 20.23
CA VAL A 69 -3.63 17.19 20.61
C VAL A 69 -3.07 18.57 20.92
N VAL A 70 -3.36 19.54 20.05
CA VAL A 70 -2.92 20.94 20.19
C VAL A 70 -4.10 21.86 20.51
N ALA A 71 -3.85 22.92 21.28
CA ALA A 71 -4.86 23.92 21.56
C ALA A 71 -5.24 24.69 20.28
N ARG A 72 -6.54 24.82 20.01
CA ARG A 72 -7.07 25.61 18.90
C ARG A 72 -6.91 27.10 19.22
N ARG A 73 -5.95 27.78 18.58
CA ARG A 73 -5.76 29.24 18.62
C ARG A 73 -6.37 29.90 17.39
#